data_AF-A0A944S7I0-F1
#
_entry.id   AF-A0A944S7I0-F1
#
_cell.length_a   1.000
_cell.length_b   1.000
_cell.length_c   1.000
_cell.angle_alpha   90.00
_cell.angle_beta   90.00
_cell.angle_gamma   90.00
#
_symmetry.space_group_name_H-M   'P 1'
#
loop_
_entity.id
_entity.type
_entity.pdbx_description
1 polymer ?
#
loop_
_entity_poly.entity_id
_entity_poly.type
_entity_poly.pdbx_seq_one_letter_code
_entity_poly.pdbx_strand_id
1 'polypeptide(L)'
;MDKTKVDDMLISMITPKVKEIEEKFGNNQPLTQEDINTLLLKSQYNHINHLDLKLNEVTADVASLKNNFKMLEQKVEQQFEIFEQRFETFENKIEVTIQKALNKNMMLLILAMGFFVTLSKVIDKF
;
A
#
# COMPACT_ATOMS: atom_id res chain seq x y z
N MET A 1 -7.21 -10.17 -20.82
CA MET A 1 -6.91 -10.49 -22.22
C MET A 1 -8.22 -10.96 -22.85
N ASP A 2 -8.71 -10.29 -23.89
CA ASP A 2 -9.91 -10.76 -24.61
C ASP A 2 -9.58 -12.16 -25.15
N LYS A 3 -10.38 -13.18 -24.79
CA LYS A 3 -10.28 -14.50 -25.43
C LYS A 3 -10.26 -14.24 -26.93
N THR A 4 -9.21 -14.65 -27.63
CA THR A 4 -9.20 -14.37 -29.05
C THR A 4 -10.34 -15.17 -29.65
N LYS A 5 -11.17 -14.53 -30.48
CA LYS A 5 -12.29 -15.20 -31.17
C LYS A 5 -11.88 -16.51 -31.86
N VAL A 6 -10.58 -16.64 -32.14
CA VAL A 6 -9.93 -17.81 -32.73
C VAL A 6 -9.95 -19.01 -31.77
N ASP A 7 -9.65 -18.81 -30.49
CA ASP A 7 -9.57 -19.90 -29.50
C ASP A 7 -10.93 -20.56 -29.26
N ASP A 8 -11.98 -19.76 -29.07
CA ASP A 8 -13.35 -20.24 -28.93
C ASP A 8 -13.86 -20.89 -30.24
N MET A 9 -13.41 -20.39 -31.40
CA MET A 9 -13.74 -20.95 -32.71
C MET A 9 -13.08 -22.33 -32.89
N LEU A 10 -11.81 -22.51 -32.51
CA LEU A 10 -11.12 -23.79 -32.57
C LEU A 10 -11.78 -24.84 -31.67
N ILE A 11 -12.21 -24.45 -30.46
CA ILE A 11 -12.97 -25.34 -29.57
C ILE A 11 -14.32 -25.73 -30.19
N SER A 12 -15.03 -24.77 -30.79
CA SER A 12 -16.29 -25.04 -31.46
C SER A 12 -16.14 -26.04 -32.61
N MET A 13 -15.01 -26.02 -33.32
CA MET A 13 -14.71 -26.91 -34.44
C MET A 13 -14.38 -28.35 -34.00
N ILE A 14 -13.72 -28.52 -32.85
CA ILE A 14 -13.41 -29.87 -32.33
C ILE A 14 -14.55 -30.48 -31.51
N THR A 15 -15.50 -29.66 -31.04
CA THR A 15 -16.64 -30.10 -30.20
C THR A 15 -17.45 -31.25 -30.81
N PRO A 16 -17.82 -31.26 -32.11
CA PRO A 16 -18.53 -32.38 -32.72
C PRO A 16 -17.73 -33.68 -32.65
N LYS A 17 -16.42 -33.62 -32.92
CA LYS A 17 -15.54 -34.79 -32.89
C LYS A 17 -15.37 -35.31 -31.47
N VAL A 18 -15.31 -34.43 -30.47
CA VAL A 18 -15.27 -34.84 -29.06
C VAL A 18 -16.57 -35.54 -28.63
N LYS A 19 -17.74 -35.09 -29.10
CA LYS A 19 -19.01 -35.80 -28.83
C LYS A 19 -19.05 -37.19 -29.45
N GLU A 20 -18.57 -37.33 -30.69
CA GLU A 20 -18.46 -38.63 -31.35
C GLU A 20 -17.53 -39.58 -30.56
N ILE A 21 -16.43 -39.05 -30.02
CA ILE A 21 -15.49 -39.80 -29.17
C ILE A 21 -16.15 -40.21 -27.85
N GLU A 22 -16.91 -39.32 -27.20
CA GLU A 22 -17.65 -39.61 -25.97
C GLU A 22 -18.69 -40.72 -26.19
N GLU A 23 -19.40 -40.71 -27.33
CA GLU A 23 -20.34 -41.76 -27.71
C GLU A 23 -19.64 -43.11 -28.00
N LYS A 24 -18.52 -43.10 -28.73
CA LYS A 24 -17.68 -44.30 -28.94
C LYS A 24 -17.22 -44.89 -27.63
N PHE A 25 -16.73 -44.05 -26.73
CA PHE A 25 -16.27 -44.46 -25.40
C PHE A 25 -17.41 -45.04 -24.56
N GLY A 26 -18.59 -44.40 -24.55
CA GLY A 26 -19.79 -44.89 -23.85
C GLY A 26 -20.32 -46.22 -24.37
N ASN A 27 -20.08 -46.52 -25.66
CA ASN A 27 -20.44 -47.79 -26.30
C ASN A 27 -19.32 -48.85 -26.24
N ASN A 28 -18.29 -48.66 -25.41
CA ASN A 28 -17.12 -49.54 -25.28
C ASN A 28 -16.36 -49.79 -26.61
N GLN A 29 -16.43 -48.87 -27.56
CA GLN A 29 -15.67 -48.96 -28.80
C GLN A 29 -14.22 -48.50 -28.56
N PRO A 30 -13.23 -49.14 -29.22
CA PRO A 30 -11.84 -48.72 -29.09
C PRO A 30 -11.62 -47.32 -29.68
N LEU A 31 -10.92 -46.47 -28.93
CA LEU A 31 -10.54 -45.14 -29.39
C LEU A 31 -9.29 -45.21 -30.27
N THR A 32 -9.30 -44.46 -31.37
CA THR A 32 -8.13 -44.32 -32.23
C THR A 32 -7.10 -43.35 -31.62
N GLN A 33 -5.87 -43.35 -32.14
CA GLN A 33 -4.86 -42.38 -31.72
C GLN A 33 -5.29 -40.93 -32.01
N GLU A 34 -6.05 -40.69 -33.09
CA GLU A 34 -6.60 -39.37 -33.40
C GLU A 34 -7.64 -38.92 -32.37
N ASP A 35 -8.49 -39.85 -31.92
CA ASP A 35 -9.48 -39.59 -30.86
C ASP A 35 -8.78 -39.19 -29.55
N ILE A 36 -7.73 -39.94 -29.17
CA ILE A 36 -6.92 -39.65 -27.99
C ILE A 36 -6.25 -38.27 -28.11
N ASN A 37 -5.64 -37.96 -29.26
CA ASN A 37 -5.01 -36.67 -29.50
C ASN A 37 -6.03 -35.52 -29.41
N THR A 38 -7.24 -35.70 -29.94
CA THR A 38 -8.31 -34.70 -29.89
C THR A 38 -8.73 -34.41 -28.45
N LEU A 39 -8.86 -35.45 -27.60
CA LEU A 39 -9.15 -35.30 -26.18
C LEU A 39 -8.00 -34.62 -25.42
N LEU A 40 -6.75 -34.98 -25.73
CA LEU A 40 -5.57 -34.34 -25.14
C LEU A 40 -5.53 -32.85 -25.49
N LEU A 41 -5.80 -32.48 -26.75
CA LEU A 41 -5.86 -31.08 -27.18
C LEU A 41 -6.96 -30.31 -26.45
N LYS A 42 -8.17 -30.87 -26.30
CA LYS A 42 -9.25 -30.27 -25.50
C LYS A 42 -8.83 -30.07 -24.04
N SER A 43 -8.20 -31.09 -23.45
CA SER A 43 -7.74 -31.03 -22.06
C SER A 43 -6.68 -29.93 -21.85
N GLN A 44 -5.68 -29.87 -22.73
CA GLN A 44 -4.63 -28.84 -22.70
C GLN A 44 -5.21 -27.44 -22.90
N TYR A 45 -6.13 -27.29 -23.84
CA TYR A 45 -6.82 -26.01 -24.05
C TYR A 45 -7.57 -25.56 -22.79
N ASN A 46 -8.33 -26.46 -22.17
CA ASN A 46 -9.06 -26.14 -20.93
C ASN A 46 -8.11 -25.73 -19.80
N HIS A 47 -6.98 -26.41 -19.68
CA HIS A 47 -5.94 -26.08 -18.71
C HIS A 47 -5.34 -24.68 -18.97
N ILE A 48 -5.01 -24.35 -20.22
CA ILE A 48 -4.51 -23.03 -20.62
C ILE A 48 -5.54 -21.94 -20.30
N ASN A 49 -6.81 -22.16 -20.66
CA ASN A 49 -7.88 -21.22 -20.34
C ASN A 49 -8.04 -21.01 -18.81
N HIS A 50 -7.86 -22.04 -17.99
CA HIS A 50 -7.84 -21.88 -16.53
C HIS A 50 -6.64 -21.06 -16.05
N LEU A 51 -5.45 -21.29 -16.61
CA LEU A 51 -4.25 -20.51 -16.30
C LEU A 51 -4.43 -19.03 -16.67
N ASP A 52 -5.04 -18.73 -17.81
CA ASP A 52 -5.32 -17.35 -18.22
C ASP A 52 -6.28 -16.64 -17.27
N LEU A 53 -7.30 -17.33 -16.77
CA LEU A 53 -8.18 -16.79 -15.73
C LEU A 53 -7.40 -16.47 -14.46
N LYS A 54 -6.54 -17.38 -14.01
CA LYS A 54 -5.67 -17.16 -12.84
C LYS A 54 -4.69 -16.01 -13.07
N LEU A 55 -4.17 -15.85 -14.28
CA LEU A 55 -3.31 -14.73 -14.63
C LEU A 55 -4.06 -13.39 -14.59
N ASN A 56 -5.31 -13.35 -15.06
CA ASN A 56 -6.16 -12.16 -14.94
C ASN A 56 -6.45 -11.82 -13.47
N GLU A 57 -6.74 -12.82 -12.62
CA GLU A 57 -6.90 -12.63 -11.16
C GLU A 57 -5.63 -12.03 -10.54
N VAL A 58 -4.46 -12.63 -10.79
CA VAL A 58 -3.18 -12.12 -10.28
C VAL A 58 -2.89 -10.71 -10.79
N THR A 59 -3.21 -10.42 -12.05
CA THR A 59 -3.03 -9.07 -12.62
C THR A 59 -3.90 -8.04 -11.92
N ALA A 60 -5.15 -8.40 -11.60
CA ALA A 60 -6.05 -7.54 -10.85
C ALA A 60 -5.56 -7.33 -9.40
N ASP A 61 -5.08 -8.39 -8.74
CA ASP A 61 -4.52 -8.31 -7.39
C ASP A 61 -3.26 -7.44 -7.35
N VAL A 62 -2.37 -7.55 -8.34
CA VAL A 62 -1.18 -6.70 -8.46
C VAL A 62 -1.56 -5.23 -8.71
N ALA A 63 -2.57 -4.97 -9.54
CA ALA A 63 -3.06 -3.61 -9.76
C ALA A 63 -3.66 -3.02 -8.47
N SER A 64 -4.43 -3.81 -7.72
CA SER A 64 -4.96 -3.44 -6.40
C SER A 64 -3.84 -3.17 -5.40
N LEU A 65 -2.84 -4.04 -5.34
CA LEU A 65 -1.67 -3.90 -4.47
C LEU A 65 -0.90 -2.61 -4.76
N LYS A 66 -0.70 -2.27 -6.04
CA LYS A 66 -0.07 -1.01 -6.45
C LYS A 66 -0.83 0.21 -5.93
N ASN A 67 -2.17 0.19 -5.99
CA ASN A 67 -2.99 1.26 -5.44
C ASN A 67 -2.87 1.36 -3.92
N ASN A 68 -2.84 0.21 -3.22
CA ASN A 68 -2.63 0.16 -1.77
C ASN A 68 -1.27 0.73 -1.37
N PHE A 69 -0.21 0.43 -2.13
CA PHE A 69 1.11 1.03 -1.90
C PHE A 69 1.10 2.53 -2.08
N LYS A 70 0.49 3.05 -3.16
CA LYS A 70 0.36 4.49 -3.36
C LYS A 70 -0.38 5.18 -2.21
N MET A 71 -1.45 4.55 -1.70
CA MET A 71 -2.18 5.08 -0.53
C MET A 71 -1.34 5.02 0.74
N LEU A 72 -0.50 3.99 0.90
CA LEU A 72 0.42 3.88 2.03
C LEU A 72 1.48 4.98 1.98
N GLU A 73 2.08 5.24 0.82
CA GLU A 73 3.05 6.33 0.60
C GLU A 73 2.44 7.67 1.01
N GLN A 74 1.24 7.99 0.52
CA GLN A 74 0.53 9.23 0.88
C GLN A 74 0.26 9.34 2.39
N LYS A 75 -0.12 8.25 3.05
CA LYS A 75 -0.32 8.25 4.50
C LYS A 75 0.98 8.49 5.26
N VAL A 76 2.09 7.94 4.78
CA VAL A 76 3.41 8.14 5.38
C VAL A 76 3.85 9.60 5.22
N GLU A 77 3.74 10.17 4.02
CA GLU A 77 4.03 11.59 3.77
C GLU A 77 3.21 12.50 4.69
N GLN A 78 1.89 12.29 4.77
CA GLN A 78 1.02 13.08 5.64
C GLN A 78 1.40 12.96 7.12
N GLN A 79 1.78 11.76 7.59
CA GLN A 79 2.22 11.57 8.97
C GLN A 79 3.56 12.27 9.24
N PHE A 80 4.46 12.32 8.27
CA PHE A 80 5.71 13.09 8.38
C PHE A 80 5.45 14.59 8.44
N GLU A 81 4.59 15.14 7.60
CA GLU A 81 4.22 16.57 7.66
C GLU A 81 3.62 16.94 9.03
N ILE A 82 2.71 16.11 9.55
CA ILE A 82 2.12 16.31 10.89
C ILE A 82 3.20 16.22 11.98
N PHE A 83 4.16 15.31 11.83
CA PHE A 83 5.27 15.18 12.76
C PHE A 83 6.16 16.42 12.75
N GLU A 84 6.54 16.93 11.58
CA GLU A 84 7.34 18.16 11.41
C GLU A 84 6.63 19.36 12.06
N GLN A 85 5.34 19.55 11.79
CA GLN A 85 4.56 20.64 12.44
C GLN A 85 4.54 20.52 13.97
N ARG A 86 4.40 19.30 14.49
CA ARG A 86 4.45 19.06 15.94
C ARG A 86 5.84 19.32 16.50
N PHE A 87 6.89 19.00 15.75
CA PHE A 87 8.26 19.24 16.13
C PHE A 87 8.58 20.74 16.17
N GLU A 88 8.20 21.50 15.14
CA GLU A 88 8.31 22.98 15.14
C GLU A 88 7.54 23.60 16.32
N THR A 89 6.32 23.13 16.58
CA THR A 89 5.54 23.58 17.74
C THR A 89 6.24 23.26 19.06
N PHE A 90 6.91 22.12 19.14
CA PHE A 90 7.66 21.70 20.31
C PHE A 90 8.92 22.55 20.51
N GLU A 91 9.69 22.82 19.47
CA GLU A 91 10.85 23.72 19.51
C GLU A 91 10.44 25.13 19.96
N ASN A 92 9.39 25.70 19.37
CA ASN A 92 8.84 26.99 19.79
C ASN A 92 8.44 27.01 21.27
N LYS A 93 7.82 25.93 21.77
CA LYS A 93 7.46 25.81 23.19
C LYS A 93 8.69 25.75 24.09
N ILE A 94 9.75 25.06 23.67
CA ILE A 94 11.02 25.04 24.39
C ILE A 94 11.61 26.44 24.45
N GLU A 95 11.71 27.13 23.32
CA GLU A 95 12.28 28.47 23.24
C GLU A 95 11.52 29.44 24.16
N VAL A 96 10.19 29.49 24.06
CA VAL A 96 9.34 30.34 24.91
C VAL A 96 9.52 29.98 26.39
N THR A 97 9.62 28.70 26.74
CA THR A 97 9.81 28.26 28.13
C THR A 97 11.17 28.71 28.68
N ILE A 98 12.23 28.56 27.88
CA ILE A 98 13.58 29.01 28.24
C ILE A 98 13.59 30.54 28.39
N GLN A 99 13.07 31.29 27.42
CA GLN A 99 12.98 32.75 27.49
C GLN A 99 12.19 33.21 28.72
N LYS A 100 11.06 32.56 29.03
CA LYS A 100 10.25 32.87 30.22
C LYS A 100 11.01 32.62 31.52
N ALA A 101 11.76 31.52 31.60
CA ALA A 101 12.60 31.20 32.76
C ALA A 101 13.74 32.22 32.92
N LEU A 102 14.41 32.57 31.83
CA LEU A 102 15.48 33.57 31.82
C LEU A 102 14.98 34.97 32.22
N ASN A 103 13.86 35.43 31.63
CA ASN A 103 13.27 36.73 31.96
C ASN A 103 12.80 36.81 33.41
N LYS A 104 12.23 35.73 33.95
CA LYS A 104 11.84 35.66 35.37
C LYS A 104 13.06 35.77 36.29
N ASN A 105 14.16 35.09 35.95
CA ASN A 105 15.40 35.15 36.72
C ASN A 105 16.06 36.54 36.65
N MET A 106 16.08 37.15 35.46
CA MET A 106 16.62 38.50 35.26
C MET A 106 15.85 39.56 36.07
N MET A 107 14.51 39.47 36.09
CA MET A 107 13.67 40.39 36.86
C MET A 107 13.92 40.25 38.38
N LEU A 108 14.13 39.03 38.87
CA LEU A 108 14.49 38.78 40.27
C LEU A 108 15.85 39.42 40.61
N LEU A 109 16.84 39.31 39.73
CA LEU A 109 18.14 39.95 39.92
C LEU A 109 18.04 41.49 39.91
N ILE A 110 17.26 42.06 38.99
CA ILE A 110 17.02 43.51 38.95
C ILE A 110 16.38 44.00 40.25
N LEU A 111 15.37 43.28 40.76
CA LEU A 111 14.75 43.60 42.04
C LEU A 111 15.73 43.51 43.21
N ALA A 112 16.54 42.46 43.28
CA ALA A 112 17.54 42.29 44.32
C ALA A 112 18.57 43.42 44.29
N MET A 113 19.12 43.74 43.11
CA MET A 113 20.05 44.87 42.95
C MET A 113 19.42 46.20 43.34
N GLY A 114 18.16 46.45 42.94
CA GLY A 114 17.42 47.66 43.33
C GLY A 114 17.27 47.76 44.84
N PHE A 115 16.93 46.66 45.51
CA PHE A 115 16.85 46.57 46.96
C PHE A 115 18.21 46.81 47.65
N PHE A 116 19.30 46.25 47.11
CA PHE A 116 20.65 46.52 47.63
C PHE A 116 21.01 48.00 47.51
N VAL A 117 20.77 48.63 46.35
CA VAL A 117 21.10 50.05 46.14
C VAL A 117 20.29 50.96 47.08
N THR A 118 19.02 50.65 47.33
CA THR A 118 18.22 51.44 48.28
C THR A 118 18.69 51.26 49.72
N LEU A 119 19.03 50.03 50.14
CA LEU A 119 19.63 49.78 51.46
C LEU A 119 20.97 50.50 51.64
N SER A 120 21.88 50.41 50.66
CA SER A 120 23.17 51.12 50.72
C SER A 120 22.99 52.62 50.91
N LYS A 121 22.07 53.25 50.16
CA LYS A 121 21.79 54.69 50.29
C LYS A 121 21.19 55.08 51.64
N VAL A 122 20.40 54.20 52.27
CA VAL A 122 19.85 54.45 53.61
C VAL A 122 20.98 54.39 54.64
N ILE A 123 21.86 53.38 54.56
CA ILE A 123 22.99 53.23 55.46
C ILE A 123 23.96 54.41 55.34
N ASP A 124 24.30 54.87 54.13
CA ASP A 124 25.18 56.03 53.91
C ASP A 124 24.62 57.35 54.47
N LYS A 125 23.30 57.42 54.72
CA LYS A 125 22.62 58.63 55.22
C LYS A 125 22.46 58.65 56.75
N PHE A 126 22.73 57.52 57.41
CA PHE A 126 22.77 57.39 58.88
C PHE A 126 24.19 57.59 59.40
#